data_AF-A0AAJ4A6G2-F1
#
_entry.id   AF-A0AAJ4A6G2-F1
#
_cell.length_a   1.000
_cell.length_b   1.000
_cell.length_c   1.000
_cell.angle_alpha   90.00
_cell.angle_beta   90.00
_cell.angle_gamma   90.00
#
_symmetry.space_group_name_H-M   'P 1'
#
loop_
_entity.id
_entity.type
_entity.pdbx_description
1 polymer ?
#
loop_
_entity_poly.entity_id
_entity_poly.type
_entity_poly.pdbx_seq_one_letter_code
_entity_poly.pdbx_strand_id
1 'polypeptide(L)'
;MTDSRTMMTTLRPLAAAMLSLTLVACANNPLMRTSAATSTDVADQIDQALAEAERQTPASGAASADPAAASAADISSQLLPPLSSAQEQDERFDVNARGVPASSFFEALVEGTRYNVVVHPGVTTPVDLRLSDVNVPEVMEIAADLYGLDIQRNGRLFRVAEDRIQTRLFPIDYLHFKRRGGSETRVSSGQVSSARGSGNGTSNSNSNSNTGNETRNLVGTTISTDTESDFWRVSRSAPRILAGCSPPR
;
A
#
# COMPACT_ATOMS: atom_id res chain seq x y z
N MET A 1 -62.32 -16.12 -13.65
CA MET A 1 -60.86 -16.00 -13.41
C MET A 1 -60.30 -14.97 -14.39
N THR A 2 -60.57 -13.69 -14.17
CA THR A 2 -60.52 -12.67 -15.25
C THR A 2 -60.25 -11.25 -14.73
N ASP A 3 -59.31 -11.06 -13.79
CA ASP A 3 -58.98 -9.73 -13.23
C ASP A 3 -57.48 -9.40 -13.13
N SER A 4 -56.60 -10.40 -13.00
CA SER A 4 -55.16 -10.17 -12.77
C SER A 4 -54.38 -9.62 -13.97
N ARG A 5 -54.98 -9.51 -15.17
CA ARG A 5 -54.31 -9.03 -16.40
C ARG A 5 -54.43 -7.52 -16.65
N THR A 6 -55.53 -6.90 -16.25
CA THR A 6 -55.77 -5.45 -16.38
C THR A 6 -54.87 -4.64 -15.45
N MET A 7 -54.67 -5.13 -14.21
CA MET A 7 -53.86 -4.44 -13.20
C MET A 7 -52.37 -4.31 -13.58
N MET A 8 -51.80 -5.27 -14.32
CA MET A 8 -50.39 -5.21 -14.76
C MET A 8 -50.15 -4.23 -15.91
N THR A 9 -51.17 -3.90 -16.71
CA THR A 9 -51.03 -3.01 -17.87
C THR A 9 -51.14 -1.54 -17.49
N THR A 10 -51.91 -1.19 -16.47
CA THR A 10 -52.03 0.19 -15.94
C THR A 10 -50.88 0.60 -15.01
N LEU A 11 -50.21 -0.36 -14.36
CA LEU A 11 -49.09 -0.07 -13.45
C LEU A 11 -47.85 0.47 -14.18
N ARG A 12 -47.60 0.03 -15.43
CA ARG A 12 -46.46 0.46 -16.26
C ARG A 12 -46.43 1.95 -16.60
N PRO A 13 -47.49 2.57 -17.16
CA PRO A 13 -47.49 4.01 -17.43
C PRO A 13 -47.44 4.85 -16.13
N LEU A 14 -48.03 4.37 -15.03
CA LEU A 14 -47.98 5.05 -13.74
C LEU A 14 -46.57 5.05 -13.14
N ALA A 15 -45.84 3.93 -13.24
CA ALA A 15 -44.42 3.87 -12.86
C ALA A 15 -43.53 4.78 -13.72
N ALA A 16 -43.81 4.89 -15.04
CA ALA A 16 -43.10 5.81 -15.92
C ALA A 16 -43.35 7.29 -15.56
N ALA A 17 -44.61 7.64 -15.22
CA ALA A 17 -44.96 8.98 -14.75
C ALA A 17 -44.23 9.33 -13.44
N MET A 18 -44.25 8.43 -12.44
CA MET A 18 -43.48 8.56 -11.19
C MET A 18 -41.99 8.83 -11.46
N LEU A 19 -41.36 8.05 -12.34
CA LEU A 19 -39.94 8.19 -12.67
C LEU A 19 -39.62 9.51 -13.39
N SER A 20 -40.55 10.03 -14.21
CA SER A 20 -40.37 11.35 -14.84
C SER A 20 -40.40 12.50 -13.81
N LEU A 21 -41.17 12.35 -12.73
CA LEU A 21 -41.35 13.38 -11.72
C LEU A 21 -40.11 13.52 -10.80
N THR A 22 -39.42 12.42 -10.51
CA THR A 22 -38.20 12.45 -9.68
C THR A 22 -37.00 13.10 -10.40
N LEU A 23 -36.88 12.95 -11.73
CA LEU A 23 -35.79 13.59 -12.49
C LEU A 23 -35.88 15.13 -12.48
N VAL A 24 -37.10 15.69 -12.50
CA VAL A 24 -37.29 17.16 -12.47
C VAL A 24 -36.83 17.77 -11.13
N ALA A 25 -36.97 17.03 -10.02
CA ALA A 25 -36.53 17.50 -8.70
C ALA A 25 -35.01 17.73 -8.62
N CYS A 26 -34.21 16.95 -9.35
CA CYS A 26 -32.75 17.09 -9.38
C CYS A 26 -32.26 18.34 -10.14
N ALA A 27 -33.11 18.96 -10.98
CA ALA A 27 -32.73 20.13 -11.78
C ALA A 27 -32.68 21.44 -10.97
N ASN A 28 -33.31 21.50 -9.79
CA ASN A 28 -33.44 22.72 -8.99
C ASN A 28 -32.50 22.76 -7.76
N ASN A 29 -31.26 22.29 -7.94
CA ASN A 29 -30.23 22.35 -6.90
C ASN A 29 -29.52 23.74 -6.92
N PRO A 30 -29.63 24.57 -5.87
CA PRO A 30 -29.07 25.92 -5.86
C PRO A 30 -27.54 25.97 -5.91
N LEU A 31 -26.84 24.88 -5.57
CA LEU A 31 -25.38 24.83 -5.43
C LEU A 31 -24.60 24.96 -6.76
N MET A 32 -25.26 24.93 -7.92
CA MET A 32 -24.59 25.06 -9.23
C MET A 32 -24.79 26.41 -9.95
N ARG A 33 -25.21 27.47 -9.24
CA ARG A 33 -25.15 28.85 -9.77
C ARG A 33 -23.74 29.48 -9.69
N THR A 34 -22.76 28.81 -10.30
CA THR A 34 -21.36 29.27 -10.40
C THR A 34 -21.16 30.41 -11.43
N SER A 35 -22.01 31.42 -11.34
CA SER A 35 -22.00 32.61 -12.22
C SER A 35 -22.42 33.90 -11.51
N ALA A 36 -22.74 33.85 -10.20
CA ALA A 36 -22.96 35.03 -9.37
C ALA A 36 -21.67 35.56 -8.69
N ALA A 37 -20.57 34.79 -8.73
CA ALA A 37 -19.30 35.10 -8.06
C ALA A 37 -18.46 36.20 -8.76
N THR A 38 -19.07 37.00 -9.64
CA THR A 38 -18.43 38.19 -10.25
C THR A 38 -19.52 39.25 -10.50
N SER A 39 -20.12 39.71 -9.41
CA SER A 39 -20.96 40.91 -9.36
C SER A 39 -20.51 41.77 -8.19
N THR A 40 -20.33 43.08 -8.42
CA THR A 40 -19.91 44.06 -7.39
C THR A 40 -20.83 44.04 -6.16
N ASP A 41 -22.12 43.75 -6.38
CA ASP A 41 -23.16 43.55 -5.36
C ASP A 41 -22.74 42.64 -4.19
N VAL A 42 -21.96 41.58 -4.48
CA VAL A 42 -21.46 40.65 -3.45
C VAL A 42 -20.31 41.24 -2.63
N ALA A 43 -19.48 42.10 -3.23
CA ALA A 43 -18.44 42.83 -2.50
C ALA A 43 -19.07 43.91 -1.60
N ASP A 44 -20.02 44.69 -2.14
CA ASP A 44 -20.78 45.69 -1.36
C ASP A 44 -21.50 45.06 -0.16
N GLN A 45 -22.05 43.84 -0.29
CA GLN A 45 -22.64 43.10 0.83
C GLN A 45 -21.61 42.65 1.88
N ILE A 46 -20.39 42.28 1.48
CA ILE A 46 -19.31 41.91 2.42
C ILE A 46 -18.83 43.14 3.19
N ASP A 47 -18.61 44.27 2.51
CA ASP A 47 -18.19 45.52 3.15
C ASP A 47 -19.29 46.08 4.08
N GLN A 48 -20.57 45.95 3.71
CA GLN A 48 -21.69 46.28 4.62
C GLN A 48 -21.76 45.36 5.84
N ALA A 49 -21.56 44.04 5.67
CA ALA A 49 -21.54 43.10 6.79
C ALA A 49 -20.37 43.37 7.75
N LEU A 50 -19.22 43.79 7.24
CA LEU A 50 -18.06 44.17 8.05
C LEU A 50 -18.33 45.48 8.82
N ALA A 51 -18.86 46.51 8.15
CA ALA A 51 -19.22 47.78 8.78
C ALA A 51 -20.34 47.65 9.83
N GLU A 52 -21.25 46.69 9.66
CA GLU A 52 -22.28 46.37 10.66
C GLU A 52 -21.67 45.65 11.88
N ALA A 53 -20.69 44.76 11.68
CA ALA A 53 -19.96 44.10 12.77
C ALA A 53 -19.14 45.08 13.62
N GLU A 54 -18.48 46.08 13.01
CA GLU A 54 -17.80 47.16 13.73
C GLU A 54 -18.77 47.95 14.62
N ARG A 55 -19.98 48.24 14.13
CA ARG A 55 -21.03 48.98 14.86
C ARG A 55 -21.64 48.19 16.02
N GLN A 56 -21.62 46.86 15.95
CA GLN A 56 -22.22 45.99 16.97
C GLN A 56 -21.27 45.59 18.09
N THR A 57 -20.03 46.11 18.13
CA THR A 57 -19.11 45.95 19.27
C THR A 57 -19.47 46.91 20.41
N PRO A 58 -19.99 46.43 21.56
CA PRO A 58 -20.36 47.32 22.66
C PRO A 58 -19.12 47.71 23.46
N ALA A 59 -18.99 48.98 23.82
CA ALA A 59 -17.89 49.46 24.65
C ALA A 59 -17.94 48.80 26.04
N SER A 60 -16.90 48.02 26.37
CA SER A 60 -16.79 47.35 27.67
C SER A 60 -15.32 47.25 28.08
N GLY A 61 -15.00 47.64 29.33
CA GLY A 61 -13.67 47.39 29.92
C GLY A 61 -12.56 48.40 29.59
N ALA A 62 -12.82 49.71 29.66
CA ALA A 62 -11.76 50.73 29.69
C ALA A 62 -10.99 50.71 31.03
N ALA A 63 -10.09 49.73 31.20
CA ALA A 63 -9.12 49.66 32.29
C ALA A 63 -7.70 49.85 31.73
N SER A 64 -6.87 50.62 32.42
CA SER A 64 -5.54 51.05 31.96
C SER A 64 -4.57 49.88 31.79
N ALA A 65 -3.92 49.79 30.62
CA ALA A 65 -2.81 48.88 30.35
C ALA A 65 -1.58 49.67 29.87
N ASP A 66 -0.42 49.41 30.48
CA ASP A 66 0.87 49.98 30.08
C ASP A 66 1.36 49.34 28.75
N PRO A 67 1.82 50.11 27.75
CA PRO A 67 2.22 49.60 26.43
C PRO A 67 3.62 48.95 26.43
N ALA A 68 4.02 48.29 27.54
CA ALA A 68 5.39 47.86 27.79
C ALA A 68 5.58 46.35 28.05
N ALA A 69 4.50 45.56 28.13
CA ALA A 69 4.56 44.12 28.44
C ALA A 69 4.28 43.17 27.26
N ALA A 70 3.66 43.67 26.17
CA ALA A 70 3.11 42.88 25.07
C ALA A 70 4.15 42.45 24.00
N SER A 71 5.36 42.06 24.42
CA SER A 71 6.46 41.74 23.48
C SER A 71 7.38 40.59 23.91
N ALA A 72 7.25 40.07 25.14
CA ALA A 72 8.02 38.90 25.60
C ALA A 72 7.20 37.61 25.50
N ALA A 73 5.94 37.63 25.94
CA ALA A 73 5.05 36.46 25.93
C ALA A 73 4.66 36.06 24.50
N ASP A 74 4.25 37.01 23.67
CA ASP A 74 3.80 36.77 22.30
C ASP A 74 4.92 36.28 21.36
N ILE A 75 6.13 36.82 21.50
CA ILE A 75 7.28 36.31 20.73
C ILE A 75 7.64 34.88 21.18
N SER A 76 7.58 34.60 22.49
CA SER A 76 7.79 33.24 23.01
C SER A 76 6.76 32.25 22.47
N SER A 77 5.47 32.64 22.42
CA SER A 77 4.40 31.78 21.89
C SER A 77 4.53 31.50 20.39
N GLN A 78 5.13 32.40 19.62
CA GLN A 78 5.44 32.21 18.19
C GLN A 78 6.70 31.35 17.94
N LEU A 79 7.57 31.16 18.93
CA LEU A 79 8.76 30.30 18.83
C LEU A 79 8.48 28.83 19.19
N LEU A 80 7.34 28.52 19.81
CA LEU A 80 6.88 27.13 19.88
C LEU A 80 6.34 26.71 18.51
N PRO A 81 6.80 25.59 17.92
CA PRO A 81 6.10 25.03 16.77
C PRO A 81 4.66 24.72 17.20
N PRO A 82 3.64 25.02 16.37
CA PRO A 82 2.25 24.79 16.75
C PRO A 82 2.08 23.32 17.08
N LEU A 83 1.57 23.03 18.29
CA LEU A 83 1.40 21.67 18.84
C LEU A 83 0.24 20.94 18.15
N SER A 84 0.36 20.81 16.83
CA SER A 84 -0.49 20.08 15.89
C SER A 84 -0.32 18.56 16.02
N SER A 85 0.33 18.14 17.12
CA SER A 85 0.16 16.82 17.73
C SER A 85 -0.82 16.92 18.90
N ALA A 86 -1.97 17.57 18.68
CA ALA A 86 -3.23 16.97 19.08
C ALA A 86 -3.35 15.62 18.37
N GLN A 87 -2.56 14.64 18.82
CA GLN A 87 -2.77 13.23 18.55
C GLN A 87 -4.24 13.00 18.89
N GLU A 88 -5.05 12.60 17.92
CA GLU A 88 -6.50 12.46 18.11
C GLU A 88 -6.75 11.47 19.25
N GLN A 89 -6.95 11.97 20.47
CA GLN A 89 -7.03 11.12 21.66
C GLN A 89 -8.27 10.26 21.49
N ASP A 90 -8.06 8.94 21.42
CA ASP A 90 -9.18 8.00 21.43
C ASP A 90 -9.94 8.20 22.72
N GLU A 91 -11.26 8.33 22.58
CA GLU A 91 -12.18 8.60 23.68
C GLU A 91 -12.00 7.57 24.80
N ARG A 92 -11.83 8.06 26.02
CA ARG A 92 -11.61 7.24 27.23
C ARG A 92 -12.94 7.02 27.94
N PHE A 93 -13.20 5.77 28.31
CA PHE A 93 -14.46 5.35 28.92
C PHE A 93 -14.24 4.19 29.90
N ASP A 94 -15.28 3.93 30.70
CA ASP A 94 -15.33 2.83 31.66
C ASP A 94 -16.09 1.64 31.06
N VAL A 95 -15.54 0.44 31.23
CA VAL A 95 -16.13 -0.83 30.78
C VAL A 95 -16.55 -1.64 32.00
N ASN A 96 -17.78 -2.15 32.02
CA ASN A 96 -18.27 -3.09 33.03
C ASN A 96 -19.19 -4.13 32.35
N ALA A 97 -18.57 -5.14 31.74
CA ALA A 97 -19.23 -6.31 31.17
C ALA A 97 -19.21 -7.47 32.17
N ARG A 98 -20.31 -8.21 32.26
CA ARG A 98 -20.42 -9.42 33.10
C ARG A 98 -21.22 -10.49 32.37
N GLY A 99 -20.64 -11.66 32.15
CA GLY A 99 -21.24 -12.77 31.39
C GLY A 99 -21.70 -12.42 29.98
N VAL A 100 -21.14 -11.39 29.34
CA VAL A 100 -21.62 -10.88 28.04
C VAL A 100 -21.04 -11.74 26.91
N PRO A 101 -21.84 -12.21 25.92
CA PRO A 101 -21.30 -12.91 24.76
C PRO A 101 -20.27 -12.04 24.02
N ALA A 102 -19.10 -12.59 23.68
CA ALA A 102 -18.01 -11.84 23.06
C ALA A 102 -18.42 -11.03 21.82
N SER A 103 -19.30 -11.57 20.96
CA SER A 103 -19.84 -10.85 19.80
C SER A 103 -20.49 -9.53 20.19
N SER A 104 -21.48 -9.56 21.08
CA SER A 104 -22.21 -8.39 21.57
C SER A 104 -21.34 -7.46 22.42
N PHE A 105 -20.35 -8.00 23.16
CA PHE A 105 -19.37 -7.20 23.89
C PHE A 105 -18.53 -6.34 22.95
N PHE A 106 -17.90 -6.96 21.93
CA PHE A 106 -17.04 -6.23 21.00
C PHE A 106 -17.82 -5.31 20.06
N GLU A 107 -19.07 -5.65 19.72
CA GLU A 107 -19.98 -4.79 18.95
C GLU A 107 -20.33 -3.51 19.73
N ALA A 108 -20.79 -3.65 20.98
CA ALA A 108 -21.10 -2.50 21.85
C ALA A 108 -19.86 -1.67 22.23
N LEU A 109 -18.66 -2.29 22.25
CA LEU A 109 -17.40 -1.59 22.53
C LEU A 109 -16.96 -0.65 21.39
N VAL A 110 -17.35 -0.93 20.14
CA VAL A 110 -17.05 -0.06 19.00
C VAL A 110 -18.21 0.86 18.60
N GLU A 111 -19.42 0.62 19.11
CA GLU A 111 -20.60 1.45 18.87
C GLU A 111 -20.34 2.92 19.24
N GLY A 112 -20.80 3.86 18.41
CA GLY A 112 -20.54 5.29 18.55
C GLY A 112 -19.10 5.73 18.23
N THR A 113 -18.12 4.84 18.33
CA THR A 113 -16.70 5.15 18.10
C THR A 113 -16.34 5.20 16.61
N ARG A 114 -15.12 5.64 16.30
CA ARG A 114 -14.54 5.56 14.96
C ARG A 114 -14.08 4.15 14.54
N TYR A 115 -14.10 3.17 15.43
CA TYR A 115 -13.63 1.82 15.15
C TYR A 115 -14.74 0.93 14.58
N ASN A 116 -14.33 -0.15 13.92
CA ASN A 116 -15.21 -1.17 13.36
C ASN A 116 -14.70 -2.53 13.85
N VAL A 117 -15.59 -3.50 14.06
CA VAL A 117 -15.20 -4.86 14.45
C VAL A 117 -15.82 -5.92 13.55
N VAL A 118 -15.09 -7.00 13.31
CA VAL A 118 -15.60 -8.25 12.74
C VAL A 118 -15.19 -9.38 13.67
N VAL A 119 -16.18 -10.00 14.31
CA VAL A 119 -15.99 -11.13 15.24
C VAL A 119 -16.24 -12.45 14.50
N HIS A 120 -15.29 -13.39 14.60
CA HIS A 120 -15.44 -14.73 14.04
C HIS A 120 -16.49 -15.53 14.85
N PRO A 121 -17.46 -16.23 14.22
CA PRO A 121 -18.56 -16.90 14.93
C PRO A 121 -18.16 -18.06 15.84
N GLY A 122 -16.89 -18.48 15.84
CA GLY A 122 -16.37 -19.43 16.83
C GLY A 122 -16.00 -18.81 18.19
N VAL A 123 -15.93 -17.47 18.31
CA VAL A 123 -15.63 -16.79 19.58
C VAL A 123 -16.89 -16.75 20.46
N THR A 124 -17.18 -17.88 21.14
CA THR A 124 -18.36 -18.05 22.00
C THR A 124 -18.09 -17.81 23.49
N THR A 125 -16.87 -17.44 23.85
CA THR A 125 -16.46 -17.20 25.25
C THR A 125 -17.24 -16.02 25.86
N PRO A 126 -17.80 -16.14 27.07
CA PRO A 126 -18.38 -14.99 27.77
C PRO A 126 -17.28 -14.06 28.30
N VAL A 127 -17.54 -12.76 28.26
CA VAL A 127 -16.61 -11.71 28.70
C VAL A 127 -17.08 -11.11 30.03
N ASP A 128 -16.14 -11.06 30.98
CA ASP A 128 -16.27 -10.57 32.35
C ASP A 128 -15.14 -9.56 32.60
N LEU A 129 -15.31 -8.34 32.08
CA LEU A 129 -14.30 -7.27 32.11
C LEU A 129 -14.81 -6.04 32.88
N ARG A 130 -13.99 -5.56 33.82
CA ARG A 130 -14.17 -4.26 34.45
C ARG A 130 -12.89 -3.44 34.34
N LEU A 131 -12.95 -2.35 33.57
CA LEU A 131 -11.86 -1.42 33.29
C LEU A 131 -12.37 0.02 33.44
N SER A 132 -11.49 0.96 33.77
CA SER A 132 -11.82 2.38 33.90
C SER A 132 -10.75 3.24 33.23
N ASP A 133 -11.16 4.37 32.65
CA ASP A 133 -10.31 5.28 31.86
C ASP A 133 -9.51 4.58 30.73
N VAL A 134 -10.17 3.69 29.97
CA VAL A 134 -9.56 2.92 28.87
C VAL A 134 -10.11 3.34 27.51
N ASN A 135 -9.35 3.03 26.44
CA ASN A 135 -9.73 3.27 25.04
C ASN A 135 -9.93 1.95 24.27
N VAL A 136 -10.64 1.97 23.14
CA VAL A 136 -10.94 0.75 22.35
C VAL A 136 -9.70 -0.10 22.04
N PRO A 137 -8.56 0.43 21.55
CA PRO A 137 -7.36 -0.36 21.32
C PRO A 137 -6.83 -1.08 22.57
N GLU A 138 -6.79 -0.40 23.71
CA GLU A 138 -6.32 -0.93 25.01
C GLU A 138 -7.25 -2.04 25.53
N VAL A 139 -8.58 -1.89 25.41
CA VAL A 139 -9.55 -2.94 25.76
C VAL A 139 -9.40 -4.16 24.83
N MET A 140 -9.13 -3.95 23.54
CA MET A 140 -8.88 -5.02 22.57
C MET A 140 -7.58 -5.80 22.88
N GLU A 141 -6.52 -5.11 23.28
CA GLU A 141 -5.24 -5.73 23.67
C GLU A 141 -5.39 -6.55 24.96
N ILE A 142 -6.03 -5.99 26.00
CA ILE A 142 -6.35 -6.70 27.25
C ILE A 142 -7.25 -7.93 26.98
N ALA A 143 -8.21 -7.83 26.07
CA ALA A 143 -9.08 -8.95 25.72
C ALA A 143 -8.37 -10.05 24.91
N ALA A 144 -7.35 -9.71 24.11
CA ALA A 144 -6.52 -10.69 23.43
C ALA A 144 -5.71 -11.52 24.43
N ASP A 145 -5.00 -10.86 25.35
CA ASP A 145 -4.14 -11.49 26.36
C ASP A 145 -4.92 -12.34 27.37
N LEU A 146 -6.07 -11.87 27.86
CA LEU A 146 -6.83 -12.57 28.90
C LEU A 146 -7.62 -13.78 28.38
N TYR A 147 -8.06 -13.77 27.12
CA TYR A 147 -8.93 -14.82 26.56
C TYR A 147 -8.28 -15.67 25.46
N GLY A 148 -7.05 -15.36 25.03
CA GLY A 148 -6.39 -16.08 23.93
C GLY A 148 -7.09 -15.84 22.59
N LEU A 149 -7.27 -14.57 22.22
CA LEU A 149 -7.96 -14.18 20.98
C LEU A 149 -6.98 -13.57 19.98
N ASP A 150 -7.03 -14.05 18.72
CA ASP A 150 -6.31 -13.47 17.58
C ASP A 150 -7.03 -12.17 17.16
N ILE A 151 -6.62 -11.04 17.76
CA ILE A 151 -7.19 -9.71 17.48
C ILE A 151 -6.25 -8.90 16.59
N GLN A 152 -6.62 -8.77 15.31
CA GLN A 152 -5.79 -8.14 14.28
C GLN A 152 -6.31 -6.76 13.89
N ARG A 153 -5.54 -5.70 14.19
CA ARG A 153 -5.87 -4.31 13.87
C ARG A 153 -5.43 -3.93 12.45
N ASN A 154 -6.41 -3.66 11.59
CA ASN A 154 -6.25 -3.17 10.23
C ASN A 154 -6.71 -1.71 10.16
N GLY A 155 -5.88 -0.81 10.69
CA GLY A 155 -6.17 0.64 10.78
C GLY A 155 -7.32 0.95 11.75
N ARG A 156 -8.54 1.10 11.21
CA ARG A 156 -9.80 1.33 11.93
C ARG A 156 -10.65 0.06 12.12
N LEU A 157 -10.28 -1.06 11.49
CA LEU A 157 -10.99 -2.34 11.59
C LEU A 157 -10.25 -3.30 12.51
N PHE A 158 -10.90 -3.78 13.57
CA PHE A 158 -10.45 -4.91 14.36
C PHE A 158 -11.08 -6.21 13.84
N ARG A 159 -10.28 -7.25 13.63
CA ARG A 159 -10.75 -8.60 13.33
C ARG A 159 -10.45 -9.50 14.52
N VAL A 160 -11.49 -9.97 15.21
CA VAL A 160 -11.40 -10.84 16.38
C VAL A 160 -11.63 -12.29 15.96
N ALA A 161 -10.68 -13.17 16.25
CA ALA A 161 -10.79 -14.61 16.06
C ALA A 161 -10.34 -15.39 17.29
N GLU A 162 -10.69 -16.68 17.34
CA GLU A 162 -10.11 -17.62 18.31
C GLU A 162 -8.63 -17.82 17.99
N ASP A 163 -7.74 -17.86 18.99
CA ASP A 163 -6.42 -18.46 18.75
C ASP A 163 -6.58 -19.97 18.53
N ARG A 164 -6.35 -20.40 17.29
CA ARG A 164 -6.29 -21.82 16.91
C ARG A 164 -5.11 -22.04 15.98
N ILE A 165 -4.33 -23.08 16.28
CA ILE A 165 -3.20 -23.53 15.47
C ILE A 165 -3.67 -23.83 14.03
N GLN A 166 -3.22 -23.02 13.08
CA GLN A 166 -3.55 -23.14 11.66
C GLN A 166 -2.35 -23.67 10.87
N THR A 167 -2.45 -24.87 10.30
CA THR A 167 -1.50 -25.34 9.29
C THR A 167 -1.73 -24.59 7.98
N ARG A 168 -0.92 -23.55 7.72
CA ARG A 168 -0.93 -22.81 6.45
C ARG A 168 0.08 -23.41 5.49
N LEU A 169 -0.40 -24.00 4.39
CA LEU A 169 0.46 -24.55 3.34
C LEU A 169 0.89 -23.42 2.40
N PHE A 170 2.15 -22.99 2.50
CA PHE A 170 2.77 -22.07 1.56
C PHE A 170 3.43 -22.87 0.44
N PRO A 171 2.92 -22.85 -0.81
CA PRO A 171 3.61 -23.48 -1.93
C PRO A 171 4.92 -22.74 -2.19
N ILE A 172 6.02 -23.48 -2.30
CA ILE A 172 7.32 -22.96 -2.71
C ILE A 172 7.64 -23.60 -4.06
N ASP A 173 7.71 -22.79 -5.11
CA ASP A 173 7.99 -23.28 -6.48
C ASP A 173 9.46 -23.72 -6.61
N TYR A 174 9.68 -25.03 -6.41
CA TYR A 174 11.00 -25.60 -6.10
C TYR A 174 11.53 -26.57 -7.17
N LEU A 175 11.74 -26.09 -8.39
CA LEU A 175 12.89 -26.56 -9.19
C LEU A 175 13.47 -25.37 -10.01
N HIS A 176 14.25 -24.39 -9.52
CA HIS A 176 16.53 -23.74 -7.87
C HIS A 176 18.02 -24.40 -8.00
N PHE A 177 18.85 -23.94 -8.96
CA PHE A 177 20.01 -24.71 -9.44
C PHE A 177 20.93 -23.82 -10.27
N LYS A 178 22.24 -23.96 -10.07
CA LYS A 178 23.30 -23.21 -10.75
C LYS A 178 24.02 -24.14 -11.74
N ARG A 179 23.45 -24.36 -12.94
CA ARG A 179 24.11 -25.18 -13.97
C ARG A 179 25.08 -24.32 -14.78
N ARG A 180 26.35 -24.29 -14.40
CA ARG A 180 27.41 -23.89 -15.33
C ARG A 180 27.97 -25.11 -16.05
N GLY A 181 28.17 -24.98 -17.36
CA GLY A 181 28.76 -26.00 -18.21
C GLY A 181 29.55 -25.35 -19.33
N GLY A 182 30.85 -25.63 -19.38
CA GLY A 182 31.72 -25.24 -20.50
C GLY A 182 31.99 -26.43 -21.41
N SER A 183 32.37 -26.18 -22.65
CA SER A 183 32.86 -27.18 -23.59
C SER A 183 33.88 -26.54 -24.54
N GLU A 184 35.04 -27.17 -24.70
CA GLU A 184 36.08 -26.72 -25.61
C GLU A 184 36.44 -27.85 -26.59
N THR A 185 36.37 -27.56 -27.89
CA THR A 185 36.73 -28.50 -28.96
C THR A 185 37.87 -27.92 -29.78
N ARG A 186 38.98 -28.67 -29.91
CA ARG A 186 40.14 -28.33 -30.78
C ARG A 186 40.18 -29.30 -31.96
N VAL A 187 40.06 -28.80 -33.18
CA VAL A 187 40.11 -29.61 -34.41
C VAL A 187 41.46 -29.43 -35.11
N SER A 188 42.41 -30.34 -34.84
CA SER A 188 43.68 -30.39 -35.58
C SER A 188 43.49 -31.13 -36.90
N SER A 189 43.48 -30.40 -38.02
CA SER A 189 43.46 -30.99 -39.37
C SER A 189 44.87 -31.47 -39.74
N GLY A 190 45.23 -32.66 -39.25
CA GLY A 190 46.57 -33.23 -39.41
C GLY A 190 46.92 -33.59 -40.85
N GLN A 191 47.85 -32.86 -41.47
CA GLN A 191 48.46 -33.27 -42.74
C GLN A 191 49.55 -34.33 -42.49
N VAL A 192 49.25 -35.59 -42.80
CA VAL A 192 50.24 -36.68 -42.88
C VAL A 192 50.49 -37.09 -44.33
N SER A 193 51.20 -36.23 -45.07
CA SER A 193 51.70 -36.54 -46.41
C SER A 193 53.15 -37.05 -46.32
N SER A 194 53.32 -38.36 -46.49
CA SER A 194 54.53 -39.15 -46.19
C SER A 194 55.81 -38.70 -46.91
N ALA A 195 56.96 -39.00 -46.30
CA ALA A 195 58.27 -38.92 -46.95
C ALA A 195 58.41 -39.93 -48.12
N ARG A 196 58.95 -39.45 -49.25
CA ARG A 196 59.54 -40.14 -50.42
C ARG A 196 60.22 -39.04 -51.25
N GLY A 197 61.41 -39.21 -51.85
CA GLY A 197 62.36 -40.33 -51.86
C GLY A 197 63.72 -39.90 -52.41
N SER A 198 64.65 -40.84 -52.58
CA SER A 198 66.03 -40.58 -53.07
C SER A 198 66.09 -40.18 -54.56
N GLY A 199 67.06 -39.36 -54.96
CA GLY A 199 67.34 -39.04 -56.37
C GLY A 199 68.55 -38.11 -56.57
N ASN A 200 69.64 -38.63 -57.15
CA ASN A 200 70.84 -37.89 -57.52
C ASN A 200 70.76 -37.42 -58.99
N GLY A 201 71.01 -36.13 -59.28
CA GLY A 201 71.10 -35.64 -60.67
C GLY A 201 71.54 -34.17 -60.80
N THR A 202 72.60 -33.92 -61.58
CA THR A 202 73.19 -32.60 -61.81
C THR A 202 72.60 -31.89 -63.04
N SER A 203 72.14 -30.63 -62.91
CA SER A 203 72.37 -29.58 -63.94
C SER A 203 71.87 -28.16 -63.55
N ASN A 204 72.83 -27.23 -63.42
CA ASN A 204 72.86 -25.80 -63.77
C ASN A 204 71.62 -24.85 -63.76
N SER A 205 71.94 -23.57 -63.51
CA SER A 205 71.31 -22.32 -64.02
C SER A 205 69.93 -21.85 -63.52
N ASN A 206 69.99 -20.90 -62.58
CA ASN A 206 69.27 -19.60 -62.56
C ASN A 206 67.73 -19.57 -62.71
N SER A 207 67.01 -19.57 -61.57
CA SER A 207 65.71 -18.88 -61.46
C SER A 207 65.41 -18.41 -60.03
N ASN A 208 64.97 -17.16 -59.88
CA ASN A 208 64.55 -16.54 -58.62
C ASN A 208 63.26 -17.16 -58.03
N SER A 209 63.29 -17.60 -56.77
CA SER A 209 62.08 -17.79 -55.96
C SER A 209 62.33 -17.71 -54.45
N ASN A 210 61.71 -16.72 -53.81
CA ASN A 210 61.65 -16.53 -52.35
C ASN A 210 61.05 -17.74 -51.61
N THR A 211 61.61 -18.15 -50.46
CA THR A 211 60.94 -19.07 -49.52
C THR A 211 61.35 -18.78 -48.07
N GLY A 212 60.45 -18.17 -47.29
CA GLY A 212 60.67 -17.94 -45.85
C GLY A 212 60.40 -19.22 -45.03
N ASN A 213 61.30 -19.56 -44.11
CA ASN A 213 61.16 -20.74 -43.24
C ASN A 213 60.22 -20.47 -42.05
N GLU A 214 58.93 -20.27 -42.33
CA GLU A 214 57.89 -20.25 -41.30
C GLU A 214 57.62 -21.68 -40.81
N THR A 215 57.99 -21.99 -39.56
CA THR A 215 57.48 -23.17 -38.86
C THR A 215 56.00 -22.95 -38.55
N ARG A 216 55.15 -23.18 -39.56
CA ARG A 216 53.70 -23.06 -39.46
C ARG A 216 53.16 -24.17 -38.55
N ASN A 217 53.10 -23.88 -37.24
CA ASN A 217 52.22 -24.62 -36.34
C ASN A 217 50.82 -24.64 -36.96
N LEU A 218 50.27 -25.83 -37.24
CA LEU A 218 48.88 -25.96 -37.65
C LEU A 218 47.98 -25.68 -36.44
N VAL A 219 47.65 -24.41 -36.24
CA VAL A 219 46.68 -23.95 -35.24
C VAL A 219 45.31 -24.48 -35.67
N GLY A 220 44.95 -25.65 -35.15
CA GLY A 220 43.63 -26.22 -35.29
C GLY A 220 42.58 -25.29 -34.69
N THR A 221 41.40 -25.22 -35.32
CA THR A 221 40.29 -24.38 -34.86
C THR A 221 39.91 -24.78 -33.43
N THR A 222 39.92 -23.81 -32.51
CA THR A 222 39.38 -23.99 -31.16
C THR A 222 38.02 -23.34 -31.07
N ILE A 223 37.06 -24.02 -30.46
CA ILE A 223 35.71 -23.53 -30.21
C ILE A 223 35.43 -23.72 -28.73
N SER A 224 35.33 -22.62 -27.99
CA SER A 224 34.87 -22.58 -26.61
C SER A 224 33.38 -22.20 -26.56
N THR A 225 32.61 -22.89 -25.72
CA THR A 225 31.20 -22.57 -25.47
C THR A 225 30.94 -22.67 -23.98
N ASP A 226 30.49 -21.56 -23.39
CA ASP A 226 30.08 -21.46 -22.00
C ASP A 226 28.56 -21.36 -21.90
N THR A 227 27.99 -21.97 -20.86
CA THR A 227 26.56 -21.92 -20.55
C THR A 227 26.37 -21.76 -19.05
N GLU A 228 25.50 -20.84 -18.63
CA GLU A 228 25.04 -20.71 -17.25
C GLU A 228 23.51 -20.83 -17.18
N SER A 229 23.02 -21.48 -16.13
CA SER A 229 21.65 -21.40 -15.63
C SER A 229 21.69 -21.11 -14.12
N ASP A 230 20.73 -20.35 -13.60
CA ASP A 230 20.69 -19.92 -12.20
C ASP A 230 19.27 -19.72 -11.67
N PHE A 231 18.58 -20.79 -11.25
CA PHE A 231 17.30 -20.68 -10.52
C PHE A 231 17.52 -20.41 -9.00
N TRP A 232 18.76 -20.45 -8.51
CA TRP A 232 19.08 -20.41 -7.07
C TRP A 232 19.23 -18.99 -6.50
N ARG A 233 20.12 -18.16 -7.07
CA ARG A 233 20.57 -16.90 -6.45
C ARG A 233 19.45 -15.91 -6.18
N VAL A 234 18.37 -15.98 -6.96
CA VAL A 234 17.20 -15.08 -6.85
C VAL A 234 16.32 -15.35 -5.62
N SER A 235 16.42 -16.52 -4.97
CA SER A 235 15.55 -16.83 -3.82
C SER A 235 16.06 -16.33 -2.48
N ARG A 236 17.38 -16.26 -2.29
CA ARG A 236 17.98 -15.81 -1.00
C ARG A 236 17.71 -14.34 -0.69
N SER A 237 17.26 -13.55 -1.67
CA SER A 237 16.78 -12.18 -1.49
C SER A 237 15.37 -12.09 -0.86
N ALA A 238 14.53 -13.14 -0.97
CA ALA A 238 13.12 -13.06 -0.58
C ALA A 238 12.84 -13.06 0.95
N PRO A 239 13.51 -13.86 1.81
CA PRO A 239 13.14 -13.94 3.23
C PRO A 239 13.28 -12.61 3.98
N ARG A 240 14.23 -11.76 3.57
CA ARG A 240 14.49 -10.45 4.16
C ARG A 240 13.48 -9.36 3.74
N ILE A 241 12.55 -9.70 2.85
CA ILE A 241 11.40 -8.86 2.46
C ILE A 241 10.13 -9.32 3.20
N LEU A 242 10.01 -10.63 3.47
CA LEU A 242 8.83 -11.20 4.14
C LEU A 242 8.86 -11.06 5.67
N ALA A 243 10.05 -11.05 6.28
CA ALA A 243 10.23 -10.61 7.66
C ALA A 243 10.45 -9.08 7.66
N GLY A 244 9.41 -8.33 8.03
CA GLY A 244 9.27 -6.88 7.80
C GLY A 244 10.27 -5.98 8.55
N CYS A 245 11.52 -5.94 8.09
CA CYS A 245 12.52 -4.98 8.53
C CYS A 245 12.57 -3.81 7.52
N SER A 246 11.80 -2.75 7.78
CA SER A 246 11.95 -1.51 7.02
C SER A 246 13.35 -0.93 7.29
N PRO A 247 14.13 -0.59 6.25
CA PRO A 247 15.31 0.23 6.46
C PRO A 247 14.90 1.63 6.97
N PRO A 248 15.71 2.29 7.82
CA PRO A 248 15.59 3.72 8.02
C PRO A 248 15.91 4.47 6.71
N ARG A 249 15.43 5.71 6.61
CA ARG A 249 15.65 6.62 5.48
C ARG A 249 17.07 7.16 5.43
#